data_AF-A0A1Z2SGY4-F1
#
_entry.id   AF-A0A1Z2SGY4-F1
#
_cell.length_a   1.000
_cell.length_b   1.000
_cell.length_c   1.000
_cell.angle_alpha   90.00
_cell.angle_beta   90.00
_cell.angle_gamma   90.00
#
_symmetry.space_group_name_H-M   'P 1'
#
loop_
_entity.id
_entity.type
_entity.pdbx_description
1 polymer ?
#
loop_
_entity_poly.entity_id
_entity_poly.type
_entity_poly.pdbx_seq_one_letter_code
_entity_poly.pdbx_strand_id
1 'polypeptide(L)'
;MNILWSVGLASSVMAAPDNGTTQADTVSAAAVSDQQARIGQQVAQQLAERAPLDVVRLMAEEAPLDAPMILQAVYRKAPNVSLESLVLTAFQAAPEAALAIASMALDLGLDATLLPELAIAANIDPTTVAQATAAGPAETQPEPIIRRHSRGSGISPS
;
A
#
# COMPACT_ATOMS: atom_id res chain seq x y z
N MET A 1 -3.98 -7.23 -41.62
CA MET A 1 -4.77 -5.99 -41.55
C MET A 1 -6.01 -6.27 -40.71
N ASN A 2 -6.15 -5.54 -39.60
CA ASN A 2 -7.32 -5.25 -38.76
C ASN A 2 -8.32 -6.36 -38.38
N ILE A 3 -8.35 -6.71 -37.09
CA ILE A 3 -9.56 -7.19 -36.42
C ILE A 3 -9.98 -6.11 -35.42
N LEU A 4 -11.05 -5.41 -35.82
CA LEU A 4 -11.76 -4.35 -35.15
C LEU A 4 -12.46 -4.92 -33.91
N TRP A 5 -12.14 -4.45 -32.71
CA TRP A 5 -12.90 -4.81 -31.52
C TRP A 5 -14.15 -3.93 -31.43
N SER A 6 -15.30 -4.60 -31.51
CA SER A 6 -16.64 -4.01 -31.51
C SER A 6 -16.97 -3.31 -30.19
N VAL A 7 -17.58 -2.14 -30.35
CA VAL A 7 -18.30 -1.37 -29.34
C VAL A 7 -19.52 -2.17 -28.87
N GLY A 8 -19.62 -2.40 -27.55
CA GLY A 8 -20.81 -2.95 -26.90
C GLY A 8 -21.33 -1.99 -25.83
N LEU A 9 -22.10 -0.98 -26.24
CA LEU A 9 -22.95 -0.18 -25.37
C LEU A 9 -24.33 -0.83 -25.29
N ALA A 10 -24.72 -1.34 -24.12
CA ALA A 10 -26.11 -1.31 -23.64
C ALA A 10 -26.23 -1.97 -22.26
N SER A 11 -26.53 -1.17 -21.24
CA SER A 11 -27.35 -1.59 -20.10
C SER A 11 -27.99 -0.33 -19.50
N SER A 12 -29.13 0.06 -20.06
CA SER A 12 -30.04 0.99 -19.40
C SER A 12 -30.74 0.26 -18.27
N VAL A 13 -30.29 0.47 -17.02
CA VAL A 13 -31.13 0.28 -15.84
C VAL A 13 -31.50 1.66 -15.32
N MET A 14 -32.77 1.98 -15.50
CA MET A 14 -33.46 3.12 -14.91
C MET A 14 -33.79 2.77 -13.45
N ALA A 15 -33.09 3.39 -12.49
CA ALA A 15 -33.49 3.42 -11.09
C ALA A 15 -32.97 4.72 -10.43
N ALA A 16 -33.91 5.61 -10.13
CA ALA A 16 -33.96 6.74 -9.18
C ALA A 16 -32.67 7.54 -8.83
N PRO A 17 -32.74 8.88 -8.83
CA PRO A 17 -31.66 9.73 -8.37
C PRO A 17 -31.74 9.92 -6.86
N ASP A 18 -30.80 9.38 -6.08
CA ASP A 18 -30.44 9.95 -4.78
C ASP A 18 -29.08 9.43 -4.32
N ASN A 19 -28.24 10.36 -3.86
CA ASN A 19 -26.92 10.20 -3.24
C ASN A 19 -25.73 9.72 -4.10
N GLY A 20 -24.99 10.71 -4.62
CA GLY A 20 -23.63 10.52 -5.11
C GLY A 20 -22.66 10.14 -4.00
N THR A 21 -22.12 8.93 -4.04
CA THR A 21 -20.87 8.56 -3.33
C THR A 21 -20.19 7.28 -3.83
N THR A 22 -20.71 6.56 -4.85
CA THR A 22 -20.17 5.21 -5.16
C THR A 22 -19.37 5.10 -6.47
N GLN A 23 -19.44 6.09 -7.36
CA GLN A 23 -18.82 6.02 -8.69
C GLN A 23 -17.34 6.46 -8.70
N ALA A 24 -16.91 7.31 -7.76
CA ALA A 24 -15.51 7.73 -7.65
C ALA A 24 -14.61 6.65 -7.02
N ASP A 25 -15.14 5.89 -6.06
CA ASP A 25 -14.41 4.81 -5.37
C ASP A 25 -14.10 3.62 -6.29
N THR A 26 -15.01 3.24 -7.19
CA THR A 26 -14.79 2.10 -8.09
C THR A 26 -13.79 2.40 -9.22
N VAL A 27 -13.78 3.63 -9.73
CA VAL A 27 -12.82 4.05 -10.77
C VAL A 27 -11.42 4.19 -10.19
N SER A 28 -11.31 4.66 -8.94
CA SER A 28 -10.02 4.77 -8.24
C SER A 28 -9.45 3.40 -7.86
N ALA A 29 -10.27 2.47 -7.36
CA ALA A 29 -9.83 1.12 -7.02
C ALA A 29 -9.43 0.29 -8.26
N ALA A 30 -10.12 0.47 -9.40
CA ALA A 30 -9.75 -0.15 -10.66
C ALA A 30 -8.41 0.39 -11.18
N ALA A 31 -8.20 1.71 -11.14
CA ALA A 31 -6.94 2.33 -11.55
C ALA A 31 -5.73 1.85 -10.72
N VAL A 32 -5.90 1.69 -9.40
CA VAL A 32 -4.86 1.14 -8.51
C VAL A 32 -4.56 -0.33 -8.86
N SER A 33 -5.59 -1.11 -9.19
CA SER A 33 -5.43 -2.52 -9.59
C SER A 33 -4.71 -2.66 -10.95
N ASP A 34 -5.04 -1.80 -11.92
CA ASP A 34 -4.37 -1.75 -13.23
C ASP A 34 -2.90 -1.31 -13.09
N GLN A 35 -2.61 -0.34 -12.23
CA GLN A 35 -1.25 0.10 -11.93
C GLN A 35 -0.44 -1.05 -11.30
N GLN A 36 -1.01 -1.77 -10.32
CA GLN A 36 -0.36 -2.91 -9.68
C GLN A 36 -0.09 -4.06 -10.65
N ALA A 37 -1.03 -4.34 -11.56
CA ALA A 37 -0.86 -5.34 -12.59
C ALA A 37 0.28 -4.97 -13.56
N ARG A 38 0.37 -3.70 -13.97
CA ARG A 38 1.44 -3.20 -14.85
C ARG A 38 2.81 -3.29 -14.18
N ILE A 39 2.94 -2.78 -12.95
CA ILE A 39 4.20 -2.85 -12.18
C ILE A 39 4.60 -4.32 -11.97
N GLY A 40 3.66 -5.19 -11.62
CA GLY A 40 3.90 -6.62 -11.46
C GLY A 40 4.39 -7.29 -12.76
N GLN A 41 3.90 -6.89 -13.92
CA GLN A 41 4.39 -7.36 -15.22
C GLN A 41 5.78 -6.82 -15.57
N GLN A 42 6.04 -5.54 -15.31
CA GLN A 42 7.36 -4.93 -15.55
C GLN A 42 8.44 -5.57 -14.66
N VAL A 43 8.14 -5.75 -13.37
CA VAL A 43 9.02 -6.44 -12.43
C VAL A 43 9.28 -7.88 -12.89
N ALA A 44 8.26 -8.59 -13.38
CA ALA A 44 8.45 -9.95 -13.89
C ALA A 44 9.40 -10.02 -15.09
N GLN A 45 9.31 -9.04 -16.01
CA GLN A 45 10.19 -8.95 -17.16
C GLN A 45 11.62 -8.63 -16.75
N GLN A 46 11.81 -7.65 -15.85
CA GLN A 46 13.14 -7.27 -15.38
C GLN A 46 13.82 -8.38 -14.55
N LEU A 47 13.06 -9.13 -13.75
CA LEU A 47 13.56 -10.27 -12.98
C LEU A 47 14.03 -11.45 -13.86
N ALA A 48 13.62 -11.51 -15.13
CA ALA A 48 14.10 -12.54 -16.06
C ALA A 48 15.55 -12.28 -16.49
N GLU A 49 16.00 -11.02 -16.43
CA GLU A 49 17.30 -10.59 -16.96
C GLU A 49 18.23 -10.00 -15.88
N ARG A 50 17.69 -9.64 -14.71
CA ARG A 50 18.42 -8.93 -13.64
C ARG A 50 18.20 -9.56 -12.26
N ALA A 51 19.15 -9.30 -11.37
CA ALA A 51 19.04 -9.70 -9.97
C ALA A 51 17.90 -8.92 -9.27
N PRO A 52 17.18 -9.52 -8.30
CA PRO A 52 16.05 -8.87 -7.63
C PRO A 52 16.38 -7.52 -6.99
N LEU A 53 17.57 -7.39 -6.41
CA LEU A 53 18.04 -6.13 -5.81
C LEU A 53 18.25 -5.04 -6.88
N ASP A 54 18.83 -5.39 -8.04
CA ASP A 54 18.99 -4.44 -9.14
C ASP A 54 17.64 -3.99 -9.71
N VAL A 55 16.65 -4.89 -9.77
CA VAL A 55 15.29 -4.55 -10.23
C VAL A 55 14.65 -3.55 -9.27
N VAL A 56 14.72 -3.79 -7.96
CA VAL A 56 14.22 -2.83 -6.96
C VAL A 56 14.94 -1.49 -7.10
N ARG A 57 16.29 -1.49 -7.19
CA ARG A 57 17.07 -0.27 -7.32
C ARG A 57 16.63 0.56 -8.53
N LEU A 58 16.69 -0.04 -9.72
CA LEU A 58 16.45 0.67 -10.97
C LEU A 58 15.01 1.16 -11.08
N MET A 59 14.04 0.31 -10.78
CA MET A 59 12.64 0.71 -10.93
C MET A 59 12.22 1.72 -9.85
N ALA A 60 12.76 1.65 -8.63
CA ALA A 60 12.49 2.64 -7.60
C ALA A 60 13.21 3.97 -7.87
N GLU A 61 14.40 3.96 -8.48
CA GLU A 61 15.08 5.17 -8.96
C GLU A 61 14.28 5.85 -10.09
N GLU A 62 13.71 5.06 -11.02
CA GLU A 62 12.90 5.57 -12.13
C GLU A 62 11.53 6.09 -11.66
N ALA A 63 10.90 5.40 -10.70
CA ALA A 63 9.59 5.74 -10.16
C ALA A 63 9.55 5.62 -8.62
N PRO A 64 10.04 6.65 -7.88
CA PRO A 64 10.14 6.60 -6.43
C PRO A 64 8.79 6.37 -5.72
N LEU A 65 7.71 6.90 -6.29
CA LEU A 65 6.36 6.76 -5.74
C LEU A 65 5.81 5.32 -5.83
N ASP A 66 6.28 4.54 -6.81
CA ASP A 66 5.87 3.16 -7.02
C ASP A 66 6.79 2.17 -6.27
N ALA A 67 7.86 2.65 -5.63
CA ALA A 67 8.83 1.84 -4.86
C ALA A 67 8.19 0.83 -3.88
N PRO A 68 7.14 1.15 -3.08
CA PRO A 68 6.49 0.15 -2.22
C PRO A 68 5.80 -0.97 -3.04
N MET A 69 5.17 -0.65 -4.16
CA MET A 69 4.53 -1.66 -5.02
C MET A 69 5.59 -2.52 -5.75
N ILE A 70 6.69 -1.92 -6.17
CA ILE A 70 7.85 -2.62 -6.75
C ILE A 70 8.43 -3.59 -5.73
N LEU A 71 8.67 -3.13 -4.49
CA LEU A 71 9.16 -3.96 -3.38
C LEU A 71 8.26 -5.20 -3.17
N GLN A 72 6.94 -4.98 -3.05
CA GLN A 72 5.98 -6.06 -2.88
C GLN A 72 5.99 -7.04 -4.05
N ALA A 73 6.01 -6.53 -5.29
CA ALA A 73 6.02 -7.36 -6.50
C ALA A 73 7.30 -8.20 -6.61
N VAL A 74 8.46 -7.63 -6.28
CA VAL A 74 9.75 -8.35 -6.28
C VAL A 74 9.77 -9.40 -5.19
N TYR A 75 9.40 -9.06 -3.95
CA TYR A 75 9.40 -10.00 -2.82
C TYR A 75 8.51 -11.23 -3.11
N ARG A 76 7.33 -11.02 -3.72
CA ARG A 76 6.42 -12.11 -4.08
C ARG A 76 6.98 -13.03 -5.18
N LYS A 77 7.80 -12.51 -6.09
CA LYS A 77 8.38 -13.26 -7.22
C LYS A 77 9.74 -13.88 -6.91
N ALA A 78 10.48 -13.28 -5.99
CA ALA A 78 11.81 -13.71 -5.58
C ALA A 78 11.87 -13.96 -4.06
N PRO A 79 11.15 -14.97 -3.55
CA PRO A 79 11.11 -15.27 -2.10
C PRO A 79 12.46 -15.75 -1.54
N ASN A 80 13.43 -16.01 -2.41
CA ASN A 80 14.78 -16.43 -2.02
C ASN A 80 15.67 -15.27 -1.55
N VAL A 81 15.22 -14.01 -1.71
CA VAL A 81 15.97 -12.80 -1.30
C VAL A 81 15.42 -12.28 0.02
N SER A 82 16.31 -11.86 0.92
CA SER A 82 15.92 -11.31 2.22
C SER A 82 15.19 -9.98 2.07
N LEU A 83 14.07 -9.85 2.78
CA LEU A 83 13.24 -8.65 2.79
C LEU A 83 14.06 -7.42 3.25
N GLU A 84 14.95 -7.60 4.24
CA GLU A 84 15.87 -6.56 4.71
C GLU A 84 16.73 -5.97 3.59
N SER A 85 17.29 -6.82 2.73
CA SER A 85 18.14 -6.37 1.63
C SER A 85 17.33 -5.64 0.56
N LEU A 86 16.10 -6.10 0.29
CA LEU A 86 15.19 -5.45 -0.65
C LEU A 86 14.75 -4.08 -0.14
N VAL A 87 14.41 -3.96 1.15
CA VAL A 87 14.00 -2.71 1.80
C VAL A 87 15.16 -1.72 1.86
N LEU A 88 16.37 -2.16 2.23
CA LEU A 88 17.56 -1.31 2.21
C LEU A 88 17.80 -0.73 0.81
N THR A 89 17.69 -1.58 -0.21
CA THR A 89 17.87 -1.17 -1.61
C THR A 89 16.79 -0.19 -2.05
N ALA A 90 15.54 -0.42 -1.66
CA ALA A 90 14.43 0.49 -1.95
C ALA A 90 14.62 1.86 -1.27
N PHE A 91 15.09 1.89 -0.02
CA PHE A 91 15.40 3.13 0.68
C PHE A 91 16.52 3.92 0.01
N GLN A 92 17.59 3.26 -0.42
CA GLN A 92 18.68 3.93 -1.13
C GLN A 92 18.23 4.50 -2.49
N ALA A 93 17.34 3.80 -3.18
CA ALA A 93 16.83 4.20 -4.49
C ALA A 93 15.77 5.31 -4.44
N ALA A 94 14.91 5.29 -3.42
CA ALA A 94 13.77 6.19 -3.28
C ALA A 94 13.62 6.70 -1.82
N PRO A 95 14.55 7.53 -1.33
CA PRO A 95 14.50 8.06 0.04
C PRO A 95 13.26 8.93 0.29
N GLU A 96 12.68 9.53 -0.74
CA GLU A 96 11.46 10.35 -0.63
C GLU A 96 10.23 9.51 -0.30
N ALA A 97 10.23 8.23 -0.68
CA ALA A 97 9.15 7.28 -0.43
C ALA A 97 9.40 6.41 0.82
N ALA A 98 10.41 6.74 1.65
CA ALA A 98 10.83 5.92 2.79
C ALA A 98 9.68 5.53 3.74
N LEU A 99 8.76 6.45 4.03
CA LEU A 99 7.61 6.16 4.90
C LEU A 99 6.70 5.09 4.29
N ALA A 100 6.40 5.19 2.99
CA ALA A 100 5.55 4.23 2.29
C ALA A 100 6.23 2.87 2.12
N ILE A 101 7.53 2.87 1.82
CA ILE A 101 8.36 1.65 1.74
C ILE A 101 8.38 0.94 3.10
N ALA A 102 8.56 1.69 4.19
CA ALA A 102 8.57 1.14 5.55
C ALA A 102 7.23 0.55 5.95
N SER A 103 6.12 1.25 5.66
CA SER A 103 4.77 0.74 5.88
C SER A 103 4.53 -0.57 5.10
N MET A 104 4.95 -0.62 3.83
CA MET A 104 4.88 -1.85 3.03
C MET A 104 5.77 -2.96 3.59
N ALA A 105 6.97 -2.65 4.08
CA ALA A 105 7.87 -3.62 4.68
C ALA A 105 7.25 -4.27 5.95
N LEU A 106 6.57 -3.47 6.78
CA LEU A 106 5.80 -3.98 7.93
C LEU A 106 4.67 -4.92 7.51
N ASP A 107 3.91 -4.55 6.45
CA ASP A 107 2.84 -5.39 5.91
C ASP A 107 3.37 -6.74 5.39
N LEU A 108 4.58 -6.74 4.82
CA LEU A 108 5.29 -7.94 4.37
C LEU A 108 5.91 -8.77 5.53
N GLY A 109 5.81 -8.29 6.77
CA GLY A 109 6.29 -8.98 7.97
C GLY A 109 7.72 -8.66 8.37
N LEU A 110 8.32 -7.57 7.88
CA LEU A 110 9.61 -7.09 8.39
C LEU A 110 9.43 -6.62 9.84
N ASP A 111 10.40 -6.94 10.69
CA ASP A 111 10.40 -6.46 12.07
C ASP A 111 10.52 -4.92 12.13
N ALA A 112 9.61 -4.31 12.87
CA ALA A 112 9.54 -2.88 13.14
C ALA A 112 10.84 -2.32 13.74
N THR A 113 11.58 -3.09 14.54
CA THR A 113 12.81 -2.64 15.17
C THR A 113 13.98 -2.55 14.19
N LEU A 114 13.91 -3.25 13.05
CA LEU A 114 14.95 -3.25 12.02
C LEU A 114 14.83 -2.04 11.07
N LEU A 115 13.63 -1.47 10.93
CA LEU A 115 13.40 -0.34 10.01
C LEU A 115 14.27 0.90 10.30
N PRO A 116 14.42 1.36 11.57
CA PRO A 116 15.31 2.47 11.87
C PRO A 116 16.78 2.17 11.53
N GLU A 117 17.23 0.92 11.72
CA GLU A 117 18.61 0.51 11.40
C GLU A 117 18.85 0.55 9.88
N LEU A 118 17.88 0.04 9.09
CA LEU A 118 17.92 0.08 7.64
C LEU A 118 17.84 1.52 7.10
N ALA A 119 17.07 2.40 7.76
CA ALA A 119 16.98 3.81 7.41
C ALA A 119 18.32 4.53 7.61
N ILE A 120 18.99 4.29 8.74
CA ILE A 120 20.32 4.83 9.03
C ILE A 120 21.32 4.33 7.98
N ALA A 121 21.28 3.04 7.65
CA ALA A 121 22.15 2.45 6.63
C ALA A 121 21.92 3.02 5.22
N ALA A 122 20.71 3.52 4.93
CA ALA A 122 20.36 4.20 3.69
C ALA A 122 20.56 5.73 3.74
N ASN A 123 21.14 6.28 4.82
CA ASN A 123 21.30 7.72 5.04
C ASN A 123 19.97 8.50 5.06
N ILE A 124 18.92 7.86 5.58
CA ILE A 124 17.58 8.43 5.80
C ILE A 124 17.42 8.71 7.29
N ASP A 125 16.74 9.81 7.63
CA ASP A 125 16.44 10.12 9.02
C ASP A 125 15.52 9.03 9.62
N PRO A 126 15.97 8.32 10.68
CA PRO A 126 15.21 7.21 11.25
C PRO A 126 13.89 7.66 11.87
N THR A 127 13.73 8.94 12.22
CA THR A 127 12.47 9.45 12.77
C THR A 127 11.37 9.49 11.71
N THR A 128 11.71 9.72 10.44
CA THR A 128 10.75 9.67 9.32
C THR A 128 10.15 8.27 9.16
N VAL A 129 10.97 7.25 9.42
CA VAL A 129 10.58 5.84 9.29
C VAL A 129 9.87 5.34 10.55
N ALA A 130 10.32 5.81 11.72
CA ALA A 130 9.67 5.56 13.00
C ALA A 130 8.22 6.07 13.04
N GLN A 131 7.87 7.10 12.26
CA GLN A 131 6.48 7.54 12.12
C GLN A 131 5.58 6.49 11.46
N ALA A 132 6.07 5.73 10.46
CA ALA A 132 5.32 4.62 9.88
C ALA A 132 5.10 3.49 10.89
N THR A 133 6.10 3.25 11.75
CA THR A 133 6.04 2.23 12.81
C THR A 133 5.14 2.64 13.98
N ALA A 134 5.19 3.92 14.36
CA ALA A 134 4.40 4.48 15.45
C ALA A 134 2.91 4.62 15.11
N ALA A 135 2.55 4.63 13.83
CA ALA A 135 1.16 4.58 13.41
C ALA A 135 0.48 3.23 13.72
N GLY A 136 1.26 2.15 13.87
CA GLY A 136 0.79 0.78 14.12
C GLY A 136 -0.16 0.25 13.03
N PRO A 137 -0.54 -1.04 13.04
CA PRO A 137 -1.88 -1.36 12.55
C PRO A 137 -2.80 -0.49 13.39
N ALA A 138 -3.59 0.38 12.76
CA ALA A 138 -4.55 1.18 13.49
C ALA A 138 -5.40 0.22 14.32
N GLU A 139 -5.10 0.09 15.61
CA GLU A 139 -6.09 -0.29 16.59
C GLU A 139 -7.20 0.69 16.30
N THR A 140 -8.27 0.16 15.70
CA THR A 140 -9.51 0.87 15.47
C THR A 140 -9.74 1.62 16.75
N GLN A 141 -9.57 2.95 16.73
CA GLN A 141 -9.80 3.78 17.89
C GLN A 141 -11.14 3.27 18.42
N PRO A 142 -11.22 2.72 19.65
CA PRO A 142 -12.52 2.42 20.19
C PRO A 142 -13.21 3.77 20.19
N GLU A 143 -14.13 3.90 19.24
CA GLU A 143 -15.08 4.99 19.10
C GLU A 143 -15.40 5.40 20.52
N PRO A 144 -15.18 6.67 20.94
CA PRO A 144 -15.36 7.03 22.32
C PRO A 144 -16.77 6.60 22.68
N ILE A 145 -16.90 5.51 23.43
CA ILE A 145 -18.18 4.98 23.86
C ILE A 145 -18.67 6.09 24.76
N ILE A 146 -19.48 6.98 24.19
CA ILE A 146 -20.26 7.94 24.92
C ILE A 146 -21.13 7.04 25.79
N ARG A 147 -20.67 6.79 27.01
CA ARG A 147 -21.42 6.18 28.09
C ARG A 147 -22.58 7.14 28.35
N ARG A 148 -23.63 7.06 27.51
CA ARG A 148 -24.92 7.64 27.81
C ARG A 148 -25.38 6.88 29.03
N HIS A 149 -25.21 7.51 30.20
CA HIS A 149 -25.85 7.08 31.42
C HIS A 149 -27.35 7.13 31.13
N SER A 150 -27.95 5.99 30.81
CA SER A 150 -29.38 5.80 30.86
C SER A 150 -29.77 5.97 32.33
N ARG A 151 -30.01 7.22 32.75
CA ARG A 151 -30.57 7.54 34.06
C ARG A 151 -32.05 7.15 34.03
N GLY A 152 -32.29 5.85 34.11
CA GLY A 152 -33.60 5.25 34.29
C GLY A 152 -33.49 4.22 35.40
N SER A 153 -33.79 4.63 36.63
CA SER A 153 -34.44 3.81 37.67
C SER A 153 -34.48 4.59 38.98
N GLY A 154 -35.57 5.30 39.18
CA GLY A 154 -36.05 5.76 40.48
C GLY A 154 -37.47 5.23 40.65
N ILE A 155 -37.55 3.94 40.95
CA ILE A 155 -38.67 3.20 41.54
C ILE A 155 -39.44 4.03 42.59
N SER A 156 -40.77 4.04 42.49
CA SER A 156 -41.74 4.42 43.54
C SER A 156 -41.54 3.59 44.82
N PRO A 157 -41.91 4.06 46.04
CA PRO A 157 -43.33 4.06 46.45
C PRO A 157 -43.76 5.15 47.48
N SER A 158 -45.10 5.32 47.60
CA SER A 158 -45.94 5.66 48.76
C SER A 158 -47.04 6.67 48.44
#